data_AF-A0A645ATT0-F1
#
_entry.id   AF-A0A645ATT0-F1
#
_cell.length_a   1.000
_cell.length_b   1.000
_cell.length_c   1.000
_cell.angle_alpha   90.00
_cell.angle_beta   90.00
_cell.angle_gamma   90.00
#
_symmetry.space_group_name_H-M   'P 1'
#
loop_
_entity.id
_entity.type
_entity.pdbx_description
1 polymer ?
#
loop_
_entity_poly.entity_id
_entity_poly.type
_entity_poly.pdbx_seq_one_letter_code
_entity_poly.pdbx_strand_id
1 'polypeptide(L)'
;MLLADLYHMKMDDESPESIVKYGKLIKHVHIAEKEDRAVPGTYNEDFRPYFNALKKTGYKGKISIEARWKDFNTQIPVAIETIKTQLNN
;
A
#
# COMPACT_ATOMS: atom_id res chain seq x y z
N MET A 1 -16.55 -4.46 8.45
CA MET A 1 -15.91 -3.81 7.28
C MET A 1 -14.55 -3.29 7.73
N LEU A 2 -13.52 -3.43 6.91
CA LEU A 2 -12.15 -3.06 7.25
C LEU A 2 -11.52 -2.14 6.20
N LEU A 3 -10.61 -1.30 6.68
CA LEU A 3 -9.59 -0.62 5.91
C LEU A 3 -8.27 -1.32 6.21
N ALA A 4 -7.53 -1.74 5.18
CA ALA A 4 -6.19 -2.27 5.36
C ALA A 4 -5.18 -1.15 5.12
N ASP A 5 -4.48 -0.73 6.17
CA ASP A 5 -3.41 0.26 6.07
C ASP A 5 -2.06 -0.46 6.02
N LEU A 6 -1.41 -0.43 4.85
CA LEU A 6 -0.16 -1.14 4.62
C LEU A 6 1.00 -0.60 5.48
N TYR A 7 0.96 0.66 5.89
CA TYR A 7 1.95 1.22 6.81
C TYR A 7 1.83 0.57 8.19
N HIS A 8 0.61 0.51 8.73
CA HIS A 8 0.38 -0.12 10.05
C HIS A 8 0.69 -1.62 10.02
N MET A 9 0.28 -2.32 8.95
CA MET A 9 0.66 -3.72 8.77
C MET A 9 2.19 -3.92 8.85
N LYS A 10 2.97 -3.07 8.17
CA LYS A 10 4.44 -3.14 8.21
C LYS A 10 5.02 -2.72 9.57
N MET A 11 4.43 -1.73 10.24
CA MET A 11 4.87 -1.29 11.57
C MET A 11 4.70 -2.37 12.63
N ASP A 12 3.62 -3.16 12.52
CA ASP A 12 3.28 -4.24 13.45
C ASP A 12 3.86 -5.60 13.03
N ASP A 13 4.75 -5.62 12.03
CA ASP A 13 5.30 -6.83 11.40
C ASP A 13 4.21 -7.84 10.98
N GLU A 14 3.03 -7.32 10.59
CA GLU A 14 1.90 -8.08 10.11
C GLU A 14 2.12 -8.55 8.67
N SER A 15 1.95 -9.85 8.47
CA SER A 15 2.17 -10.49 7.18
C SER A 15 1.06 -10.16 6.16
N PRO A 16 1.37 -10.04 4.85
CA PRO A 16 0.36 -9.90 3.79
C PRO A 16 -0.73 -10.98 3.78
N GLU A 17 -0.48 -12.14 4.39
CA GLU A 17 -1.43 -13.24 4.59
C GLU A 17 -2.69 -12.80 5.33
N SER A 18 -2.62 -11.79 6.20
CA SER A 18 -3.81 -11.19 6.83
C SER A 18 -4.78 -10.60 5.81
N ILE A 19 -4.28 -9.99 4.73
CA ILE A 19 -5.12 -9.52 3.62
C ILE A 19 -5.83 -10.71 2.97
N VAL A 20 -5.13 -11.82 2.74
CA VAL A 20 -5.75 -13.03 2.17
C VAL A 20 -6.84 -13.57 3.09
N LYS A 21 -6.55 -13.66 4.40
CA LYS A 21 -7.48 -14.17 5.42
C LYS A 21 -8.74 -13.33 5.55
N TYR A 22 -8.61 -12.01 5.54
CA TYR A 22 -9.73 -11.09 5.80
C TYR A 22 -10.23 -10.34 4.56
N GLY A 23 -9.76 -10.71 3.37
CA GLY A 23 -9.98 -9.95 2.12
C GLY A 23 -11.44 -9.61 1.82
N LYS A 24 -12.38 -10.50 2.17
CA LYS A 24 -13.82 -10.27 1.99
C LYS A 24 -14.37 -9.09 2.82
N LEU A 25 -13.69 -8.72 3.90
CA LEU A 25 -14.05 -7.62 4.79
C LEU A 25 -13.41 -6.29 4.38
N ILE A 26 -12.34 -6.34 3.58
CA ILE A 26 -11.57 -5.16 3.16
C ILE A 26 -12.37 -4.39 2.11
N LYS A 27 -12.65 -3.12 2.40
CA LYS A 27 -13.34 -2.19 1.48
C LYS A 27 -12.44 -1.08 0.98
N HIS A 28 -11.45 -0.68 1.77
CA HIS A 28 -10.48 0.34 1.38
C HIS A 28 -9.07 -0.06 1.79
N VAL A 29 -8.08 0.52 1.10
CA VAL A 29 -6.66 0.28 1.35
C VAL A 29 -5.94 1.62 1.38
N HIS A 30 -5.10 1.81 2.40
CA HIS A 30 -4.16 2.92 2.48
C HIS A 30 -2.72 2.42 2.26
N ILE A 31 -1.88 3.25 1.66
CA ILE A 31 -0.49 2.94 1.37
C ILE A 31 0.44 4.09 1.76
N ALA A 32 1.53 3.75 2.45
CA ALA A 32 2.70 4.56 2.72
C ALA A 32 3.88 3.63 3.06
N GLU A 33 5.11 4.12 2.97
CA GLU A 33 6.31 3.35 3.34
C GLU A 33 6.48 3.32 4.87
N LYS A 34 7.03 2.22 5.42
CA LYS A 34 7.27 2.03 6.86
C LYS A 34 8.19 3.12 7.40
N GLU A 35 9.24 3.44 6.66
CA GLU A 35 10.16 4.53 7.01
C GLU A 35 9.47 5.89 6.83
N ASP A 36 9.47 6.69 7.89
CA ASP A 36 8.89 8.04 7.96
C ASP A 36 7.40 8.20 7.61
N ARG A 37 6.66 7.10 7.41
CA ARG A 37 5.33 7.10 6.77
C ARG A 37 5.39 7.85 5.44
N ALA A 38 6.46 7.61 4.69
CA ALA A 38 6.81 8.36 3.51
C ALA A 38 5.95 7.99 2.30
N VAL A 39 5.97 8.88 1.31
CA VAL A 39 5.29 8.67 0.03
C VAL A 39 5.96 7.48 -0.68
N PRO A 40 5.20 6.54 -1.26
CA PRO A 40 5.77 5.42 -2.02
C PRO A 40 6.84 5.87 -3.01
N GLY A 41 8.00 5.21 -2.99
CA GLY A 41 9.16 5.56 -3.83
C GLY A 41 10.20 6.43 -3.14
N THR A 42 10.02 6.79 -1.86
CA THR A 42 11.02 7.58 -1.11
C THR A 42 12.20 6.72 -0.66
N TYR A 43 11.90 5.54 -0.12
CA TYR A 43 12.84 4.56 0.43
C TYR A 43 12.80 3.23 -0.35
N ASN A 44 12.11 3.21 -1.50
CA ASN A 44 11.98 2.04 -2.38
C ASN A 44 11.38 0.81 -1.68
N GLU A 45 10.37 1.05 -0.83
CA GLU A 45 9.65 -0.01 -0.12
C GLU A 45 9.03 -1.01 -1.12
N ASP A 46 9.18 -2.30 -0.83
CA ASP A 46 8.52 -3.34 -1.62
C ASP A 46 7.09 -3.60 -1.12
N PHE A 47 6.13 -3.25 -1.97
CA PHE A 47 4.69 -3.47 -1.79
C PHE A 47 4.15 -4.65 -2.61
N ARG A 48 4.96 -5.28 -3.49
CA ARG A 48 4.52 -6.42 -4.32
C ARG A 48 3.88 -7.54 -3.51
N PRO A 49 4.36 -7.93 -2.31
CA PRO A 49 3.70 -8.94 -1.49
C PRO A 49 2.26 -8.57 -1.12
N TYR A 50 2.00 -7.31 -0.77
CA TYR A 50 0.68 -6.81 -0.41
C TYR A 50 -0.25 -6.70 -1.62
N PHE A 51 0.27 -6.23 -2.76
CA PHE A 51 -0.49 -6.21 -4.02
C PHE A 51 -0.87 -7.62 -4.47
N ASN A 52 0.04 -8.58 -4.35
CA ASN A 52 -0.25 -9.98 -4.65
C ASN A 52 -1.31 -10.56 -3.71
N ALA A 53 -1.29 -10.22 -2.42
CA ALA A 53 -2.33 -10.60 -1.49
C ALA A 53 -3.70 -10.00 -1.86
N LEU A 54 -3.76 -8.72 -2.21
CA LEU A 54 -5.00 -8.05 -2.67
C LEU A 54 -5.52 -8.65 -3.99
N LYS A 55 -4.63 -8.99 -4.94
CA LYS A 55 -5.00 -9.68 -6.18
C LYS A 55 -5.63 -11.05 -5.87
N LYS A 56 -5.05 -11.83 -4.96
CA LYS A 56 -5.57 -13.16 -4.56
C LYS A 56 -6.97 -13.11 -3.95
N THR A 57 -7.34 -12.01 -3.27
CA THR A 57 -8.68 -11.85 -2.69
C THR A 57 -9.71 -11.33 -3.70
N GLY A 58 -9.27 -10.93 -4.89
CA GLY A 58 -10.12 -10.29 -5.89
C GLY A 58 -10.48 -8.84 -5.55
N TYR A 59 -9.70 -8.16 -4.71
CA TYR A 59 -9.94 -6.76 -4.36
C TYR A 59 -9.98 -5.87 -5.62
N LYS A 60 -11.06 -5.09 -5.78
CA LYS A 60 -11.27 -4.14 -6.90
C LYS A 60 -11.44 -2.69 -6.45
N GLY A 61 -11.25 -2.42 -5.15
CA GLY A 61 -11.41 -1.08 -4.61
C GLY A 61 -10.21 -0.17 -4.91
N LYS A 62 -10.34 1.11 -4.55
CA LYS A 62 -9.27 2.10 -4.70
C LYS A 62 -8.25 1.97 -3.57
N ILE A 63 -7.00 2.30 -3.89
CA ILE A 63 -5.90 2.48 -2.93
C ILE A 63 -5.68 3.99 -2.77
N SER A 64 -5.62 4.48 -1.53
CA SER A 64 -5.32 5.88 -1.21
C SER A 64 -3.92 6.01 -0.63
N ILE A 65 -3.18 7.05 -1.03
CA ILE A 65 -1.86 7.35 -0.46
C ILE A 65 -2.06 8.15 0.82
N GLU A 66 -1.78 7.55 1.98
CA GLU A 66 -1.85 8.20 3.30
C GLU A 66 -0.45 8.38 3.87
N ALA A 67 0.31 9.30 3.27
CA ALA A 67 1.71 9.54 3.59
C ALA A 67 1.96 10.98 4.06
N ARG A 68 3.13 11.21 4.67
CA ARG A 68 3.62 12.56 4.98
C ARG A 68 4.18 13.22 3.72
N TRP A 69 3.41 14.14 3.16
CA TRP A 69 3.85 14.96 2.03
C TRP A 69 4.81 16.06 2.50
N LYS A 70 5.99 16.13 1.87
CA LYS A 70 6.95 17.24 2.02
C LYS A 70 6.76 18.27 0.90
N ASP A 71 6.55 17.79 -0.32
CA ASP A 71 6.17 18.58 -1.48
C ASP A 71 5.29 17.72 -2.38
N PHE A 72 4.00 18.00 -2.39
CA PHE A 72 3.02 17.21 -3.11
C PHE A 72 3.31 17.14 -4.61
N ASN A 73 3.70 18.25 -5.23
CA ASN A 73 3.82 18.33 -6.70
C ASN A 73 5.01 17.53 -7.22
N THR A 74 6.11 17.50 -6.48
CA THR A 74 7.31 16.72 -6.86
C THR A 74 7.18 15.25 -6.45
N GLN A 75 6.46 14.94 -5.38
CA GLN A 75 6.34 13.57 -4.87
C GLN A 75 5.22 12.76 -5.54
N ILE A 76 4.12 13.37 -5.98
CA ILE A 76 3.00 12.62 -6.56
C ILE A 76 3.35 11.83 -7.83
N PRO A 77 4.17 12.33 -8.79
CA PRO A 77 4.50 11.57 -9.99
C PRO A 77 5.32 10.32 -9.64
N VAL A 78 6.28 10.45 -8.73
CA VAL A 78 7.11 9.35 -8.23
C VAL A 78 6.24 8.28 -7.57
N ALA A 79 5.33 8.70 -6.68
CA ALA A 79 4.42 7.78 -6.00
C ALA A 79 3.57 6.95 -6.95
N ILE A 80 2.99 7.61 -7.95
CA ILE A 80 2.15 6.96 -8.95
C ILE A 80 2.97 5.99 -9.81
N GLU A 81 4.19 6.37 -10.22
CA GLU A 81 5.09 5.49 -10.96
C GLU A 81 5.49 4.27 -10.13
N THR A 82 5.93 4.44 -8.89
CA THR A 82 6.30 3.34 -7.99
C THR A 82 5.15 2.37 -7.81
N ILE A 83 3.94 2.86 -7.51
CA ILE A 83 2.75 2.02 -7.32
C ILE A 83 2.41 1.28 -8.62
N LYS A 84 2.40 1.94 -9.78
CA LYS A 84 2.08 1.30 -11.07
C LYS A 84 3.10 0.23 -11.45
N THR A 85 4.39 0.52 -11.29
CA THR A 85 5.48 -0.42 -11.58
C THR A 85 5.36 -1.67 -10.71
N GLN A 86 5.11 -1.51 -9.42
CA GLN A 86 4.97 -2.65 -8.51
C GLN A 86 3.62 -3.38 -8.64
N LEU A 87 2.55 -2.73 -9.12
CA LEU A 87 1.26 -3.37 -9.39
C LEU A 87 1.27 -4.27 -10.64
N ASN A 88 2.06 -3.93 -11.65
CA ASN A 88 2.07 -4.61 -12.96
C ASN A 88 3.11 -5.74 -13.08
N ASN A 89 4.02 -5.85 -12.12
CA ASN A 89 4.98 -6.95 -11.99
C ASN A 89 4.45 -8.05 -11.04
#